data_AF-A0A3D2Y0E9-F1
#
_entry.id   AF-A0A3D2Y0E9-F1
#
_cell.length_a   1.000
_cell.length_b   1.000
_cell.length_c   1.000
_cell.angle_alpha   90.00
_cell.angle_beta   90.00
_cell.angle_gamma   90.00
#
_symmetry.space_group_name_H-M   'P 1'
#
loop_
_entity.id
_entity.type
_entity.pdbx_description
1 polymer ?
#
loop_
_entity_poly.entity_id
_entity_poly.type
_entity_poly.pdbx_seq_one_letter_code
_entity_poly.pdbx_strand_id
1 'polypeptide(L)' 'QTGEKWCVYPMYDFTHCISDAIEGITHSLCTLEFQDNRRLYDWVIENITIDCTPHQYEFSRLNLEYTVLSKR' A
#
# COMPACT_ATOMS: atom_id res chain seq x y z
N GLN A 1 -11.02 -12.19 -7.71
CA GLN A 1 -10.09 -13.09 -8.44
C GLN A 1 -10.54 -13.20 -9.87
N THR A 2 -9.62 -13.16 -10.85
CA THR A 2 -9.94 -12.95 -12.28
C THR A 2 -9.62 -14.14 -13.19
N GLY A 3 -9.24 -15.29 -12.63
CA GLY A 3 -8.89 -16.48 -13.41
C GLY A 3 -7.75 -16.18 -14.39
N GLU A 4 -7.86 -16.67 -15.63
CA GLU A 4 -6.89 -16.48 -16.71
C GLU A 4 -7.14 -15.23 -17.56
N LYS A 5 -8.06 -14.35 -17.15
CA LYS A 5 -8.47 -13.18 -17.95
C LYS A 5 -7.33 -12.17 -18.17
N TRP A 6 -6.36 -12.11 -17.26
CA TRP A 6 -5.26 -11.14 -17.30
C TRP A 6 -3.92 -11.85 -17.39
N CYS A 7 -3.05 -11.35 -18.26
CA CYS A 7 -1.66 -11.79 -18.36
C CYS A 7 -0.66 -10.73 -17.85
N VAL A 8 -1.16 -9.56 -17.42
CA VAL A 8 -0.38 -8.47 -16.83
C VAL A 8 -1.02 -8.09 -15.50
N TYR A 9 -0.20 -7.97 -14.46
CA TYR A 9 -0.64 -7.69 -13.10
C TYR A 9 0.08 -6.45 -12.57
N PRO A 10 -0.62 -5.55 -11.88
CA PRO A 10 0.00 -4.37 -11.30
C PRO A 10 0.87 -4.75 -10.10
N MET A 11 1.90 -3.95 -9.86
CA MET A 11 2.75 -4.07 -8.67
C MET A 11 2.04 -3.50 -7.43
N TYR A 12 2.55 -3.87 -6.24
CA TYR A 12 2.01 -3.45 -4.96
C TYR A 12 1.88 -1.91 -4.85
N ASP A 13 2.97 -1.18 -5.09
CA ASP A 13 3.01 0.28 -4.90
C ASP A 13 2.03 1.05 -5.79
N PHE A 14 1.78 0.55 -7.01
CA PHE A 14 0.81 1.14 -7.92
C PHE A 14 -0.63 0.85 -7.51
N THR A 15 -0.89 -0.37 -7.02
CA THR A 15 -2.26 -0.79 -6.68
C THR A 15 -2.70 -0.19 -5.36
N HIS A 16 -1.82 -0.17 -4.36
CA HIS A 16 -2.17 0.18 -2.98
C HIS A 16 -2.71 1.61 -2.85
N CYS A 17 -2.00 2.60 -3.41
CA CYS A 17 -2.42 4.00 -3.37
C CYS A 17 -3.73 4.25 -4.13
N ILE A 18 -3.87 3.67 -5.32
CA ILE A 18 -5.07 3.84 -6.14
C ILE A 18 -6.28 3.17 -5.47
N SER A 19 -6.11 1.99 -4.88
CA SER A 19 -7.15 1.33 -4.09
C SER A 19 -7.60 2.19 -2.92
N ASP A 20 -6.68 2.70 -2.11
CA ASP A 20 -6.98 3.58 -0.98
C ASP A 20 -7.77 4.82 -1.42
N ALA A 21 -7.36 5.44 -2.53
CA ALA A 21 -8.01 6.64 -3.05
C ALA A 21 -9.41 6.36 -3.62
N ILE A 22 -9.60 5.22 -4.30
CA ILE A 22 -10.93 4.79 -4.80
C ILE A 22 -11.87 4.46 -3.64
N GLU A 23 -11.36 3.85 -2.57
CA GLU A 23 -12.13 3.50 -1.38
C GLU A 23 -12.38 4.69 -0.44
N GLY A 24 -11.77 5.84 -0.70
CA GLY A 24 -11.91 7.04 0.13
C GLY A 24 -11.22 6.92 1.49
N ILE A 25 -10.16 6.13 1.56
CA ILE A 25 -9.34 5.99 2.76
C ILE A 25 -8.72 7.34 3.10
N THR A 26 -8.74 7.71 4.38
CA THR A 26 -8.12 8.96 4.84
C THR A 26 -6.72 8.73 5.43
N HIS A 27 -6.57 7.64 6.18
CA HIS A 27 -5.33 7.27 6.88
C HIS A 27 -4.99 5.81 6.57
N SER A 28 -4.03 5.61 5.68
CA SER A 28 -3.53 4.29 5.31
C SER A 28 -2.44 3.87 6.29
N LEU A 29 -2.73 2.91 7.17
CA LEU A 29 -1.82 2.51 8.25
C LEU A 29 -1.03 1.26 7.86
N CYS A 30 0.29 1.36 7.82
CA CYS A 30 1.16 0.23 7.46
C CYS A 30 2.39 0.12 8.38
N THR A 31 3.26 -0.86 8.13
CA THR A 31 4.47 -1.06 8.92
C THR A 31 5.66 -0.25 8.40
N LEU A 32 6.66 0.00 9.25
CA LEU A 32 7.86 0.81 8.94
C LEU A 32 8.64 0.37 7.70
N GLU A 33 8.49 -0.87 7.25
CA GLU A 33 9.16 -1.34 6.03
C GLU A 33 8.69 -0.64 4.76
N PHE A 34 7.54 0.05 4.79
CA PHE A 34 6.95 0.77 3.67
C PHE A 34 7.20 2.28 3.70
N GLN A 35 8.04 2.77 4.61
CA GLN A 35 8.30 4.21 4.76
C GLN A 35 8.88 4.84 3.49
N ASP A 36 9.79 4.14 2.80
CA ASP A 36 10.35 4.63 1.54
C ASP A 36 9.33 4.56 0.40
N ASN A 37 8.45 3.55 0.43
CA ASN A 37 7.37 3.38 -0.54
C ASN A 37 6.36 4.53 -0.50
N ARG A 38 6.21 5.22 0.64
CA ARG A 38 5.35 6.41 0.75
C ARG A 38 5.68 7.47 -0.31
N ARG A 39 6.95 7.66 -0.66
CA ARG A 39 7.33 8.62 -1.71
C ARG A 39 6.73 8.27 -3.07
N LEU A 40 6.67 6.98 -3.38
CA LEU A 40 6.06 6.50 -4.63
C LEU A 40 4.53 6.53 -4.53
N TYR A 41 3.97 6.21 -3.36
CA TYR A 41 2.55 6.35 -3.06
C TYR A 41 2.06 7.77 -3.36
N ASP A 42 2.71 8.77 -2.76
CA ASP A 42 2.37 10.18 -2.94
C ASP A 42 2.56 10.61 -4.40
N TRP A 43 3.66 10.19 -5.05
CA TRP A 43 3.91 10.51 -6.45
C TRP A 43 2.80 9.99 -7.36
N VAL A 44 2.30 8.76 -7.17
CA VAL A 44 1.22 8.23 -8.00
C VAL A 44 -0.06 9.05 -7.80
N ILE A 45 -0.43 9.36 -6.55
CA ILE A 45 -1.63 10.16 -6.23
C ILE A 45 -1.55 11.57 -6.83
N GLU A 46 -0.39 12.22 -6.77
CA GLU A 46 -0.18 13.57 -7.31
C GLU A 46 -0.20 13.62 -8.84
N ASN A 47 0.15 12.52 -9.51
CA ASN A 47 0.29 12.46 -10.98
C ASN A 47 -0.94 11.87 -11.70
N ILE A 48 -2.01 11.52 -10.98
CA ILE A 48 -3.27 11.06 -11.55
C ILE A 48 -4.42 11.99 -11.18
N THR A 49 -5.49 11.97 -11.97
CA THR A 49 -6.72 12.70 -11.64
C THR A 49 -7.61 11.83 -10.74
N ILE A 50 -7.54 12.05 -9.44
CA ILE A 50 -8.38 11.36 -8.44
C ILE A 50 -8.82 12.35 -7.34
N ASP A 51 -10.02 12.14 -6.81
CA ASP A 51 -10.66 13.10 -5.89
C ASP A 51 -10.17 12.98 -4.44
N CYS A 52 -9.65 11.80 -4.07
CA CYS A 52 -9.18 11.53 -2.71
C CYS A 52 -7.67 11.41 -2.68
N THR A 53 -7.04 12.11 -1.74
CA THR A 53 -5.60 12.05 -1.48
C THR A 53 -5.35 11.38 -0.12
N PRO A 54 -5.39 10.04 -0.05
CA PRO A 54 -5.08 9.31 1.18
C PRO A 54 -3.64 9.59 1.63
N HIS A 55 -3.40 9.58 2.95
CA HIS A 55 -2.06 9.69 3.50
C HIS A 55 -1.63 8.40 4.21
N GLN A 56 -0.39 7.98 3.97
CA GLN A 56 0.21 6.81 4.60
C GLN A 56 0.91 7.17 5.92
N TYR A 57 0.68 6.36 6.95
CA TYR A 57 1.34 6.46 8.25
C TYR A 57 1.88 5.09 8.67
N GLU A 58 3.15 5.04 9.09
CA GLU A 58 3.82 3.80 9.45
C GLU A 58 3.97 3.63 10.96
N PHE A 59 3.86 2.38 11.42
CA PHE A 59 4.14 1.98 12.79
C PHE A 59 5.10 0.78 12.85
N SER A 60 5.77 0.58 13.99
CA SER A 60 6.68 -0.54 14.16
C SER A 60 5.94 -1.88 14.17
N ARG A 61 6.51 -2.89 13.51
CA ARG A 61 5.95 -4.25 13.52
C ARG A 61 6.05 -4.86 14.93
N LEU A 62 5.03 -5.60 15.32
CA LEU A 62 5.08 -6.45 16.52
C LEU A 62 6.13 -7.55 16.34
N ASN A 63 7.01 -7.71 17.32
CA ASN A 63 7.89 -8.86 17.46
C ASN A 63 7.61 -9.52 18.81
N LEU A 64 7.47 -10.84 18.81
CA LEU A 64 7.27 -11.64 20.01
C LEU A 64 8.52 -12.48 20.26
N GLU A 65 8.98 -12.52 21.51
CA GLU A 65 10.09 -13.38 21.90
C GLU A 65 9.70 -14.87 21.72
N TYR A 66 10.71 -15.71 21.42
CA TYR A 66 10.57 -17.15 21.23
C TYR A 66 9.67 -17.62 20.07
N THR A 67 9.33 -16.74 19.12
CA THR A 67 8.59 -17.11 17.91
C THR A 67 9.06 -16.36 16.67
N VAL A 68 8.65 -16.80 15.48
CA VAL A 68 8.95 -16.17 14.19
C VAL A 68 7.64 -15.74 13.51
N LEU A 69 7.54 -14.46 13.15
CA LEU A 69 6.35 -13.86 12.52
C LEU A 69 6.51 -13.62 11.01
N SER A 70 7.64 -14.03 10.43
CA SER A 70 7.84 -14.01 8.98
C SER A 70 7.00 -15.12 8.33
N LYS A 71 6.25 -14.79 7.28
CA LYS A 71 5.52 -15.78 6.46
C LYS A 71 6.42 -16.56 5.48
N ARG A 72 7.65 -16.11 5.27
CA ARG A 72 8.58 -16.65 4.26
C ARG A 72 8.97 -18.10 4.53
#